data_AF-A0A7X6GZC7-F1
#
_entry.id   AF-A0A7X6GZC7-F1
#
_cell.length_a   1.000
_cell.length_b   1.000
_cell.length_c   1.000
_cell.angle_alpha   90.00
_cell.angle_beta   90.00
_cell.angle_gamma   90.00
#
_symmetry.space_group_name_H-M   'P 1'
#
loop_
_entity.id
_entity.type
_entity.pdbx_description
1 polymer ?
#
loop_
_entity_poly.entity_id
_entity_poly.type
_entity_poly.pdbx_seq_one_letter_code
_entity_poly.pdbx_strand_id
1 'polypeptide(L)'
;MTRGIVAALIALLSIGIGLWGLEAPRAGLEITQAEVGETPVTVMRRPEAQGPVVVIAHGFAGSRQLMAAWQLSLARAGFVTVSFDFEGHGRNPVPMSGDVTSVDGTTRLLMAETARVTDFAVSLPGAEPRVALVGHSMASDIIVRQGLADPRVAAIVGISVFSQAVTAEAPQNLLILNGAWEGALRDEARRVMAEIGAAEGDTVGTPGDGFARRAAAVPYAEHVGVLYAPSGIAEGIAWLSASLGVPAQSGLVALGPWILLTLFGVVLLVLPAAHLLPRGEAPWHPPRGVFWALALGPAVATPLILSLFDTRFLPVLVADYLALHLALYGALVLGGAAWVGGLPRRAGWAWGLALAAYGILVFGGIMDRHVGSFVPHPGRVPVMLAILPGAILAMIADALLLEATRAALWRRIVARGAFLVSLGIAVALDFERLFFLIIILPVILLFYLGYGMMGRFLGKRTGSVLAMGLGLGIVLGWALGVTFPMFDPSL
;
A
#
# COMPACT_ATOMS: atom_id res chain seq x y z
N MET A 1 -6.08 -27.35 26.03
CA MET A 1 -4.73 -27.50 25.43
C MET A 1 -4.83 -27.81 23.93
N THR A 2 -5.61 -28.83 23.55
CA THR A 2 -5.78 -29.30 22.14
C THR A 2 -6.15 -28.20 21.14
N ARG A 3 -7.12 -27.32 21.46
CA ARG A 3 -7.53 -26.23 20.54
C ARG A 3 -6.41 -25.20 20.25
N GLY A 4 -5.53 -24.93 21.22
CA GLY A 4 -4.41 -24.01 21.03
C GLY A 4 -3.31 -24.60 20.16
N ILE A 5 -3.01 -25.90 20.36
CA ILE A 5 -2.05 -26.63 19.54
C ILE A 5 -2.53 -26.71 18.09
N VAL A 6 -3.81 -27.03 17.86
CA VAL A 6 -4.39 -27.07 16.51
C VAL A 6 -4.30 -25.70 15.83
N ALA A 7 -4.63 -24.60 16.53
CA ALA A 7 -4.49 -23.25 15.97
C ALA A 7 -3.03 -22.91 15.61
N ALA A 8 -2.07 -23.31 16.45
CA ALA A 8 -0.65 -23.12 16.16
C ALA A 8 -0.18 -23.92 14.95
N LEU A 9 -0.59 -25.18 14.83
CA LEU A 9 -0.27 -26.02 13.67
C LEU A 9 -0.85 -25.44 12.38
N ILE A 10 -2.12 -25.03 12.38
CA ILE A 10 -2.74 -24.37 11.21
C ILE A 10 -1.98 -23.10 10.85
N ALA A 11 -1.67 -22.25 11.83
CA ALA A 11 -0.92 -21.02 11.60
C ALA A 11 0.46 -21.28 10.97
N LEU A 12 1.23 -22.22 11.53
CA LEU A 12 2.56 -22.58 11.03
C LEU A 12 2.50 -23.20 9.63
N LEU A 13 1.52 -24.06 9.36
CA LEU A 13 1.29 -24.63 8.02
C LEU A 13 0.91 -23.54 7.00
N SER A 14 0.01 -22.62 7.37
CA SER A 14 -0.34 -21.48 6.52
C SER A 14 0.87 -20.60 6.21
N ILE A 15 1.71 -20.30 7.21
CA ILE A 15 2.96 -19.55 7.00
C ILE A 15 3.90 -20.32 6.08
N GLY A 16 4.17 -21.61 6.36
CA GLY A 16 5.10 -22.41 5.58
C GLY A 16 4.68 -22.59 4.12
N ILE A 17 3.41 -22.94 3.88
CA ILE A 17 2.85 -23.11 2.53
C ILE A 17 2.77 -21.77 1.80
N GLY A 18 2.32 -20.72 2.48
CA GLY A 18 2.22 -19.38 1.89
C GLY A 18 3.59 -18.82 1.50
N LEU A 19 4.60 -18.94 2.37
CA LEU A 19 5.97 -18.54 2.05
C LEU A 19 6.56 -19.36 0.92
N TRP A 20 6.30 -20.68 0.88
CA TRP A 20 6.71 -21.51 -0.25
C TRP A 20 6.11 -21.01 -1.57
N GLY A 21 4.81 -20.70 -1.62
CA GLY A 21 4.15 -20.15 -2.80
C GLY A 21 4.63 -18.75 -3.20
N LEU A 22 5.12 -17.95 -2.24
CA LEU A 22 5.70 -16.63 -2.49
C LEU A 22 7.15 -16.68 -3.00
N GLU A 23 7.93 -17.69 -2.58
CA GLU A 23 9.34 -17.85 -2.95
C GLU A 23 9.53 -18.72 -4.19
N ALA A 24 8.71 -19.74 -4.41
CA ALA A 24 8.83 -20.66 -5.54
C ALA A 24 8.90 -19.95 -6.92
N PRO A 25 8.13 -18.88 -7.18
CA PRO A 25 8.22 -18.16 -8.46
C PRO A 25 9.56 -17.44 -8.70
N ARG A 26 10.31 -17.14 -7.63
CA ARG A 26 11.62 -16.48 -7.67
C ARG A 26 12.74 -17.47 -8.02
N ALA A 27 12.53 -18.77 -7.76
CA ALA A 27 13.51 -19.79 -8.06
C ALA A 27 13.80 -19.84 -9.58
N GLY A 28 15.09 -19.86 -9.92
CA GLY A 28 15.57 -19.87 -11.30
C GLY A 28 15.58 -18.50 -11.99
N LEU A 29 15.36 -17.40 -11.26
CA LEU A 29 15.59 -16.04 -11.75
C LEU A 29 16.89 -15.47 -11.17
N GLU A 30 17.60 -14.68 -11.97
CA GLU A 30 18.61 -13.74 -11.50
C GLU A 30 17.88 -12.49 -11.01
N ILE A 31 18.00 -12.20 -9.72
CA ILE A 31 17.40 -11.01 -9.09
C ILE A 31 18.53 -10.17 -8.51
N THR A 32 18.75 -8.99 -9.07
CA THR A 32 19.80 -8.07 -8.61
C THR A 32 19.19 -6.74 -8.17
N GLN A 33 19.83 -6.12 -7.19
CA GLN A 33 19.49 -4.78 -6.71
C GLN A 33 20.55 -3.81 -7.23
N ALA A 34 20.11 -2.63 -7.65
CA ALA A 34 20.96 -1.56 -8.13
C ALA A 34 20.38 -0.19 -7.70
N GLU A 35 21.15 0.87 -7.93
CA GLU A 35 20.73 2.25 -7.73
C GLU A 35 21.02 3.05 -9.00
N VAL A 36 20.07 3.87 -9.42
CA VAL A 36 20.21 4.79 -10.56
C VAL A 36 20.18 6.21 -10.02
N GLY A 37 21.35 6.77 -9.75
CA GLY A 37 21.43 7.92 -8.84
C GLY A 37 21.00 7.48 -7.44
N GLU A 38 19.96 8.10 -6.89
CA GLU A 38 19.36 7.72 -5.59
C GLU A 38 18.13 6.79 -5.75
N THR A 39 17.70 6.52 -6.99
CA THR A 39 16.52 5.70 -7.28
C THR A 39 16.83 4.21 -7.09
N PRO A 40 16.19 3.51 -6.13
CA PRO A 40 16.40 2.09 -5.92
C PRO A 40 15.75 1.25 -7.02
N VAL A 41 16.50 0.29 -7.58
CA VAL A 41 16.07 -0.53 -8.73
C VAL A 41 16.23 -2.03 -8.45
N THR A 42 15.25 -2.83 -8.87
CA THR A 42 15.34 -4.29 -8.92
C THR A 42 15.33 -4.75 -10.36
N VAL A 43 16.36 -5.49 -10.76
CA VAL A 43 16.40 -6.18 -12.06
C VAL A 43 16.04 -7.65 -11.85
N MET A 44 15.12 -8.18 -12.66
CA MET A 44 14.81 -9.61 -12.70
C MET A 44 14.83 -10.13 -14.13
N ARG A 45 15.51 -11.27 -14.33
CA ARG A 45 15.54 -11.98 -15.59
C ARG A 45 15.81 -13.47 -15.36
N ARG A 46 15.58 -14.29 -16.38
CA ARG A 46 16.11 -15.66 -16.38
C ARG A 46 17.62 -15.63 -16.66
N PRO A 47 18.38 -16.62 -16.18
CA PRO A 47 19.77 -16.80 -16.56
C PRO A 47 19.91 -16.76 -18.08
N GLU A 48 20.93 -16.05 -18.56
CA GLU A 48 21.26 -15.90 -19.99
C GLU A 48 20.15 -15.25 -20.85
N ALA A 49 19.10 -14.69 -20.25
CA ALA A 49 18.07 -13.97 -20.99
C ALA A 49 18.68 -12.72 -21.66
N GLN A 50 18.49 -12.62 -22.97
CA GLN A 50 18.82 -11.48 -23.79
C GLN A 50 17.56 -11.00 -24.49
N GLY A 51 17.47 -9.70 -24.74
CA GLY A 51 16.37 -9.12 -25.50
C GLY A 51 15.81 -7.83 -24.90
N PRO A 52 14.57 -7.48 -25.25
CA PRO A 52 13.97 -6.20 -24.88
C PRO A 52 13.72 -6.10 -23.38
N VAL A 53 13.73 -4.84 -22.90
CA VAL A 53 13.57 -4.53 -21.48
C VAL A 53 12.16 -4.05 -21.17
N VAL A 54 11.65 -4.44 -20.01
CA VAL A 54 10.36 -3.97 -19.49
C VAL A 54 10.62 -3.17 -18.22
N VAL A 55 10.37 -1.86 -18.28
CA VAL A 55 10.46 -0.96 -17.12
C VAL A 55 9.09 -0.90 -16.44
N ILE A 56 9.05 -1.13 -15.13
CA ILE A 56 7.83 -1.34 -14.36
C ILE A 56 7.75 -0.31 -13.23
N ALA A 57 6.70 0.51 -13.29
CA ALA A 57 6.49 1.66 -12.42
C ALA A 57 5.25 1.46 -11.52
N HIS A 58 5.35 1.78 -10.23
CA HIS A 58 4.25 1.63 -9.27
C HIS A 58 3.42 2.92 -9.13
N GLY A 59 2.17 2.80 -8.66
CA GLY A 59 1.31 3.96 -8.39
C GLY A 59 1.64 4.74 -7.11
N PHE A 60 0.80 5.73 -6.80
CA PHE A 60 0.91 6.55 -5.59
C PHE A 60 0.85 5.70 -4.30
N ALA A 61 1.68 6.03 -3.31
CA ALA A 61 1.90 5.24 -2.10
C ALA A 61 2.33 3.76 -2.37
N GLY A 62 2.84 3.49 -3.57
CA GLY A 62 3.36 2.18 -3.99
C GLY A 62 4.86 1.99 -3.72
N SER A 63 5.37 0.84 -4.21
CA SER A 63 6.79 0.48 -4.24
C SER A 63 7.01 -0.64 -5.26
N ARG A 64 8.26 -0.97 -5.58
CA ARG A 64 8.64 -2.12 -6.43
C ARG A 64 7.96 -3.42 -6.01
N GLN A 65 7.84 -3.66 -4.71
CA GLN A 65 7.25 -4.88 -4.16
C GLN A 65 5.76 -5.01 -4.49
N LEU A 66 5.05 -3.88 -4.61
CA LEU A 66 3.65 -3.87 -5.02
C LEU A 66 3.47 -4.36 -6.46
N MET A 67 4.48 -4.12 -7.31
CA MET A 67 4.52 -4.56 -8.70
C MET A 67 5.15 -5.96 -8.89
N ALA A 68 5.47 -6.67 -7.81
CA ALA A 68 6.22 -7.93 -7.88
C ALA A 68 5.50 -9.02 -8.67
N ALA A 69 4.16 -9.08 -8.64
CA ALA A 69 3.40 -10.05 -9.43
C ALA A 69 3.63 -9.86 -10.93
N TRP A 70 3.64 -8.61 -11.40
CA TRP A 70 3.95 -8.25 -12.78
C TRP A 70 5.40 -8.53 -13.12
N GLN A 71 6.33 -8.06 -12.29
CA GLN A 71 7.76 -8.22 -12.56
C GLN A 71 8.19 -9.69 -12.62
N LEU A 72 7.78 -10.50 -11.65
CA LEU A 72 8.09 -11.94 -11.65
C LEU A 72 7.47 -12.63 -12.86
N SER A 73 6.25 -12.25 -13.23
CA SER A 73 5.56 -12.89 -14.34
C SER A 73 6.24 -12.61 -15.69
N LEU A 74 6.61 -11.35 -15.91
CA LEU A 74 7.33 -10.92 -17.11
C LEU A 74 8.75 -11.50 -17.17
N ALA A 75 9.48 -11.51 -16.05
CA ALA A 75 10.82 -12.12 -16.00
C ALA A 75 10.77 -13.61 -16.37
N ARG A 76 9.75 -14.35 -15.87
CA ARG A 76 9.55 -15.76 -16.22
C ARG A 76 9.12 -15.97 -17.67
N ALA A 77 8.34 -15.03 -18.22
CA ALA A 77 7.94 -15.03 -19.63
C ALA A 77 9.13 -14.80 -20.58
N GLY A 78 10.28 -14.35 -20.08
CA GLY A 78 11.53 -14.23 -20.83
C GLY A 78 12.08 -12.81 -20.95
N PHE A 79 11.40 -11.81 -20.37
CA PHE A 79 11.83 -10.41 -20.45
C PHE A 79 12.93 -10.09 -19.44
N VAL A 80 13.80 -9.14 -19.78
CA VAL A 80 14.63 -8.44 -18.79
C VAL A 80 13.75 -7.36 -18.16
N THR A 81 13.49 -7.45 -16.86
CA THR A 81 12.55 -6.53 -16.19
C THR A 81 13.26 -5.66 -15.19
N VAL A 82 12.85 -4.40 -15.11
CA VAL A 82 13.44 -3.39 -14.22
C VAL A 82 12.29 -2.68 -13.50
N SER A 83 12.20 -2.83 -12.18
CA SER A 83 11.26 -2.07 -11.35
C SER A 83 12.01 -1.09 -10.47
N PHE A 84 11.41 0.05 -10.17
CA PHE A 84 12.03 1.12 -9.37
C PHE A 84 11.05 1.74 -8.38
N ASP A 85 11.58 2.34 -7.30
CA ASP A 85 10.79 3.13 -6.36
C ASP A 85 10.87 4.60 -6.77
N PHE A 86 9.74 5.20 -7.16
CA PHE A 86 9.68 6.63 -7.51
C PHE A 86 10.12 7.53 -6.35
N GLU A 87 10.59 8.73 -6.67
CA GLU A 87 10.78 9.81 -5.70
C GLU A 87 9.55 9.94 -4.77
N GLY A 88 9.80 10.08 -3.46
CA GLY A 88 8.84 10.12 -2.38
C GLY A 88 8.32 8.75 -1.90
N HIS A 89 8.57 7.68 -2.65
CA HIS A 89 7.91 6.39 -2.45
C HIS A 89 8.88 5.26 -2.08
N GLY A 90 8.32 4.15 -1.60
CA GLY A 90 9.07 2.94 -1.31
C GLY A 90 10.31 3.19 -0.44
N ARG A 91 11.49 2.91 -1.01
CA ARG A 91 12.79 3.13 -0.37
C ARG A 91 13.57 4.32 -0.95
N ASN A 92 12.98 5.07 -1.88
CA ASN A 92 13.62 6.23 -2.47
C ASN A 92 13.76 7.33 -1.39
N PRO A 93 14.99 7.79 -1.08
CA PRO A 93 15.20 8.76 -0.02
C PRO A 93 14.84 10.20 -0.43
N VAL A 94 14.71 10.47 -1.72
CA VAL A 94 14.41 11.79 -2.28
C VAL A 94 12.90 12.02 -2.19
N PRO A 95 12.41 13.08 -1.51
CA PRO A 95 10.99 13.42 -1.54
C PRO A 95 10.52 13.74 -2.95
N MET A 96 9.26 13.44 -3.24
CA MET A 96 8.61 13.92 -4.45
C MET A 96 8.47 15.45 -4.40
N SER A 97 8.57 16.14 -5.53
CA SER A 97 8.46 17.60 -5.55
C SER A 97 7.68 18.14 -6.76
N GLY A 98 7.66 19.47 -6.92
CA GLY A 98 6.83 20.15 -7.90
C GLY A 98 5.33 20.12 -7.57
N ASP A 99 4.51 20.74 -8.42
CA ASP A 99 3.05 20.73 -8.25
C ASP A 99 2.45 19.39 -8.70
N VAL A 100 1.86 18.66 -7.75
CA VAL A 100 1.19 17.35 -7.99
C VAL A 100 -0.05 17.46 -8.87
N THR A 101 -0.61 18.66 -9.03
CA THR A 101 -1.78 18.93 -9.88
C THR A 101 -1.40 19.38 -11.29
N SER A 102 -0.10 19.62 -11.55
CA SER A 102 0.40 20.14 -12.82
C SER A 102 1.27 19.13 -13.55
N VAL A 103 1.08 19.03 -14.87
CA VAL A 103 1.92 18.22 -15.76
C VAL A 103 3.37 18.69 -15.75
N ASP A 104 3.60 20.00 -15.67
CA ASP A 104 4.94 20.60 -15.63
C ASP A 104 5.61 20.51 -14.24
N GLY A 105 4.83 20.13 -13.23
CA GLY A 105 5.25 19.91 -11.86
C GLY A 105 5.77 18.49 -11.64
N THR A 106 5.12 17.75 -10.74
CA THR A 106 5.56 16.43 -10.30
C THR A 106 5.67 15.43 -11.45
N THR A 107 4.72 15.43 -12.39
CA THR A 107 4.70 14.49 -13.51
C THR A 107 5.98 14.56 -14.35
N ARG A 108 6.46 15.77 -14.67
CA ARG A 108 7.70 15.97 -15.43
C ARG A 108 8.94 15.41 -14.71
N LEU A 109 9.02 15.56 -13.39
CA LEU A 109 10.14 15.03 -12.60
C LEU A 109 10.14 13.51 -12.59
N LEU A 110 8.97 12.88 -12.39
CA LEU A 110 8.82 11.43 -12.43
C LEU A 110 9.02 10.85 -13.84
N MET A 111 8.70 11.61 -14.90
CA MET A 111 9.08 11.26 -16.28
C MET A 111 10.61 11.25 -16.44
N ALA A 112 11.31 12.29 -15.95
CA ALA A 112 12.77 12.35 -15.99
C ALA A 112 13.42 11.20 -15.20
N GLU A 113 12.86 10.82 -14.06
CA GLU A 113 13.29 9.63 -13.31
C GLU A 113 13.08 8.35 -14.13
N THR A 114 11.90 8.18 -14.75
CA THR A 114 11.59 7.05 -15.63
C THR A 114 12.58 6.97 -16.81
N ALA A 115 12.97 8.11 -17.39
CA ALA A 115 13.97 8.20 -18.44
C ALA A 115 15.35 7.70 -17.96
N ARG A 116 15.83 8.16 -16.80
CA ARG A 116 17.10 7.69 -16.19
C ARG A 116 17.09 6.19 -15.94
N VAL A 117 15.99 5.65 -15.43
CA VAL A 117 15.84 4.20 -15.20
C VAL A 117 15.80 3.44 -16.52
N THR A 118 15.21 4.03 -17.58
CA THR A 118 15.18 3.44 -18.92
C THR A 118 16.57 3.40 -19.54
N ASP A 119 17.37 4.48 -19.39
CA ASP A 119 18.79 4.52 -19.81
C ASP A 119 19.62 3.44 -19.11
N PHE A 120 19.42 3.28 -17.80
CA PHE A 120 20.03 2.19 -17.05
C PHE A 120 19.57 0.82 -17.59
N ALA A 121 18.27 0.62 -17.80
CA ALA A 121 17.72 -0.66 -18.24
C ALA A 121 18.31 -1.10 -19.58
N VAL A 122 18.42 -0.21 -20.56
CA VAL A 122 19.01 -0.54 -21.88
C VAL A 122 20.53 -0.70 -21.83
N SER A 123 21.20 -0.22 -20.78
CA SER A 123 22.64 -0.42 -20.57
C SER A 123 23.00 -1.78 -19.96
N LEU A 124 22.00 -2.55 -19.49
CA LEU A 124 22.22 -3.84 -18.87
C LEU A 124 22.82 -4.86 -19.86
N PRO A 125 23.73 -5.75 -19.42
CA PRO A 125 24.27 -6.80 -20.28
C PRO A 125 23.15 -7.67 -20.87
N GLY A 126 23.09 -7.79 -22.20
CA GLY A 126 22.08 -8.56 -22.92
C GLY A 126 20.77 -7.82 -23.19
N ALA A 127 20.64 -6.56 -22.79
CA ALA A 127 19.48 -5.73 -23.13
C ALA A 127 19.55 -5.20 -24.57
N GLU A 128 18.43 -5.25 -25.27
CA GLU A 128 18.24 -4.55 -26.54
C GLU A 128 17.65 -3.15 -26.30
N PRO A 129 17.94 -2.15 -27.17
CA PRO A 129 17.40 -0.80 -27.06
C PRO A 129 15.93 -0.72 -27.51
N ARG A 130 15.12 -1.72 -27.15
CA ARG A 130 13.67 -1.81 -27.36
C ARG A 130 13.01 -1.96 -25.99
N VAL A 131 12.20 -0.98 -25.64
CA VAL A 131 11.65 -0.83 -24.28
C VAL A 131 10.14 -1.02 -24.31
N ALA A 132 9.61 -1.68 -23.29
CA ALA A 132 8.21 -1.54 -22.93
C ALA A 132 8.07 -0.90 -21.54
N LEU A 133 7.03 -0.10 -21.36
CA LEU A 133 6.70 0.51 -20.07
C LEU A 133 5.42 -0.12 -19.51
N VAL A 134 5.46 -0.51 -18.24
CA VAL A 134 4.29 -0.99 -17.49
C VAL A 134 4.11 -0.07 -16.28
N GLY A 135 2.91 0.42 -16.04
CA GLY A 135 2.67 1.36 -14.95
C GLY A 135 1.26 1.33 -14.41
N HIS A 136 1.13 1.49 -13.09
CA HIS A 136 -0.13 1.44 -12.37
C HIS A 136 -0.58 2.80 -11.85
N SER A 137 -1.88 3.12 -11.99
CA SER A 137 -2.54 4.27 -11.38
C SER A 137 -1.80 5.58 -11.72
N MET A 138 -1.24 6.30 -10.75
CA MET A 138 -0.38 7.49 -10.97
C MET A 138 0.69 7.27 -12.05
N ALA A 139 1.33 6.10 -12.10
CA ALA A 139 2.37 5.81 -13.07
C ALA A 139 1.85 5.69 -14.50
N SER A 140 0.55 5.45 -14.71
CA SER A 140 -0.01 5.28 -16.05
C SER A 140 0.12 6.54 -16.90
N ASP A 141 -0.13 7.74 -16.35
CA ASP A 141 0.08 9.00 -17.06
C ASP A 141 1.57 9.25 -17.33
N ILE A 142 2.43 8.94 -16.35
CA ILE A 142 3.88 9.13 -16.45
C ILE A 142 4.46 8.25 -17.57
N ILE A 143 4.13 6.96 -17.62
CA ILE A 143 4.65 6.06 -18.66
C ILE A 143 4.08 6.38 -20.04
N VAL A 144 2.82 6.85 -20.12
CA VAL A 144 2.22 7.24 -21.40
C VAL A 144 3.00 8.42 -21.96
N ARG A 145 3.19 9.48 -21.18
CA ARG A 145 3.95 10.66 -21.61
C ARG A 145 5.41 10.35 -21.89
N GLN A 146 6.04 9.53 -21.05
CA GLN A 146 7.43 9.13 -21.27
C GLN A 146 7.57 8.28 -22.54
N GLY A 147 6.62 7.38 -22.82
CA GLY A 147 6.62 6.60 -24.05
C GLY A 147 6.38 7.42 -25.31
N LEU A 148 5.72 8.58 -25.21
CA LEU A 148 5.63 9.56 -26.30
C LEU A 148 6.94 10.33 -26.50
N ALA A 149 7.70 10.56 -25.43
CA ALA A 149 8.95 11.32 -25.45
C ALA A 149 10.17 10.47 -25.84
N ASP A 150 10.13 9.15 -25.60
CA ASP A 150 11.26 8.25 -25.81
C ASP A 150 11.04 7.31 -27.02
N PRO A 151 11.77 7.50 -28.14
CA PRO A 151 11.59 6.71 -29.35
C PRO A 151 11.98 5.23 -29.21
N ARG A 152 12.64 4.84 -28.10
CA ARG A 152 12.96 3.44 -27.80
C ARG A 152 11.75 2.65 -27.30
N VAL A 153 10.70 3.34 -26.84
CA VAL A 153 9.50 2.71 -26.26
C VAL A 153 8.61 2.16 -27.37
N ALA A 154 8.56 0.85 -27.46
CA ALA A 154 7.82 0.11 -28.48
C ALA A 154 6.42 -0.33 -28.03
N ALA A 155 6.15 -0.35 -26.72
CA ALA A 155 4.84 -0.74 -26.16
C ALA A 155 4.61 -0.17 -24.76
N ILE A 156 3.35 0.12 -24.46
CA ILE A 156 2.92 0.61 -23.14
C ILE A 156 1.77 -0.26 -22.63
N VAL A 157 1.86 -0.67 -21.36
CA VAL A 157 0.78 -1.34 -20.61
C VAL A 157 0.42 -0.48 -19.41
N GLY A 158 -0.69 0.23 -19.50
CA GLY A 158 -1.24 1.00 -18.40
C GLY A 158 -2.24 0.18 -17.60
N ILE A 159 -2.10 0.17 -16.27
CA ILE A 159 -2.99 -0.52 -15.34
C ILE A 159 -3.70 0.52 -14.50
N SER A 160 -5.04 0.47 -14.41
CA SER A 160 -5.85 1.50 -13.77
C SER A 160 -5.59 2.89 -14.37
N VAL A 161 -5.70 3.01 -15.70
CA VAL A 161 -5.24 4.19 -16.44
C VAL A 161 -6.11 5.41 -16.22
N PHE A 162 -5.45 6.55 -16.03
CA PHE A 162 -6.00 7.87 -16.25
C PHE A 162 -4.90 8.75 -16.86
N SER A 163 -5.03 9.12 -18.13
CA SER A 163 -4.05 9.97 -18.81
C SER A 163 -4.69 10.78 -19.93
N GLN A 164 -4.55 12.09 -19.84
CA GLN A 164 -4.99 13.02 -20.89
C GLN A 164 -4.04 13.07 -22.09
N ALA A 165 -2.89 12.39 -22.03
CA ALA A 165 -1.92 12.35 -23.11
C ALA A 165 -2.25 11.31 -24.19
N VAL A 166 -3.27 10.47 -23.97
CA VAL A 166 -3.73 9.52 -24.99
C VAL A 166 -4.67 10.23 -25.97
N THR A 167 -4.29 10.21 -27.25
CA THR A 167 -5.07 10.72 -28.39
C THR A 167 -5.44 9.57 -29.33
N ALA A 168 -6.26 9.82 -30.35
CA ALA A 168 -6.60 8.82 -31.36
C ALA A 168 -5.37 8.20 -32.04
N GLU A 169 -4.29 8.96 -32.22
CA GLU A 169 -3.09 8.56 -32.96
C GLU A 169 -1.93 8.09 -32.05
N ALA A 170 -1.92 8.47 -30.77
CA ALA A 170 -0.77 8.26 -29.89
C ALA A 170 -1.19 7.91 -28.44
N PRO A 171 -0.44 7.07 -27.70
CA PRO A 171 0.72 6.26 -28.13
C PRO A 171 0.33 5.20 -29.16
N GLN A 172 1.23 4.90 -30.10
CA GLN A 172 0.91 3.97 -31.20
C GLN A 172 0.62 2.55 -30.70
N ASN A 173 1.25 2.09 -29.62
CA ASN A 173 1.08 0.73 -29.11
C ASN A 173 0.75 0.74 -27.60
N LEU A 174 -0.55 0.68 -27.27
CA LEU A 174 -1.07 0.86 -25.91
C LEU A 174 -2.11 -0.20 -25.53
N LEU A 175 -1.84 -0.90 -24.43
CA LEU A 175 -2.81 -1.71 -23.71
C LEU A 175 -3.26 -0.99 -22.43
N ILE A 176 -4.57 -0.88 -22.25
CA ILE A 176 -5.21 -0.33 -21.05
C ILE A 176 -5.91 -1.46 -20.30
N LEU A 177 -5.54 -1.67 -19.04
CA LEU A 177 -6.14 -2.67 -18.16
C LEU A 177 -6.76 -2.01 -16.94
N ASN A 178 -8.08 -2.03 -16.82
CA ASN A 178 -8.79 -1.48 -15.67
C ASN A 178 -9.48 -2.59 -14.89
N GLY A 179 -9.49 -2.52 -13.56
CA GLY A 179 -10.33 -3.36 -12.73
C GLY A 179 -11.81 -3.15 -13.06
N ALA A 180 -12.58 -4.25 -13.15
CA ALA A 180 -13.99 -4.21 -13.53
C ALA A 180 -14.84 -3.29 -12.62
N TRP A 181 -14.40 -3.04 -11.39
CA TRP A 181 -15.09 -2.19 -10.40
C TRP A 181 -14.59 -0.73 -10.36
N GLU A 182 -13.68 -0.34 -11.26
CA GLU A 182 -13.13 1.02 -11.33
C GLU A 182 -13.99 1.94 -12.23
N GLY A 183 -15.20 2.28 -11.81
CA GLY A 183 -16.19 3.01 -12.62
C GLY A 183 -15.62 4.15 -13.48
N ALA A 184 -15.12 5.22 -12.84
CA ALA A 184 -14.61 6.41 -13.54
C ALA A 184 -13.37 6.11 -14.42
N LEU A 185 -12.46 5.23 -13.99
CA LEU A 185 -11.27 4.88 -14.77
C LEU A 185 -11.63 4.02 -15.99
N ARG A 186 -12.66 3.17 -15.87
CA ARG A 186 -13.21 2.43 -17.01
C ARG A 186 -13.93 3.33 -18.00
N ASP A 187 -14.62 4.36 -17.53
CA ASP A 187 -15.25 5.34 -18.42
C ASP A 187 -14.19 6.10 -19.23
N GLU A 188 -13.04 6.41 -18.63
CA GLU A 188 -11.90 6.98 -19.34
C GLU A 188 -11.32 6.02 -20.39
N ALA A 189 -11.13 4.74 -20.05
CA ALA A 189 -10.68 3.73 -21.02
C ALA A 189 -11.66 3.56 -22.19
N ARG A 190 -12.97 3.61 -21.93
CA ARG A 190 -14.01 3.59 -22.96
C ARG A 190 -13.99 4.83 -23.83
N ARG A 191 -13.78 6.02 -23.24
CA ARG A 191 -13.61 7.28 -23.99
C ARG A 191 -12.45 7.14 -24.98
N VAL A 192 -11.29 6.68 -24.51
CA VAL A 192 -10.09 6.48 -25.33
C VAL A 192 -10.36 5.51 -26.50
N MET A 193 -11.07 4.40 -26.26
CA MET A 193 -11.41 3.46 -27.33
C MET A 193 -12.44 4.03 -28.31
N ALA A 194 -13.42 4.78 -27.81
CA ALA A 194 -14.46 5.39 -28.64
C ALA A 194 -13.90 6.44 -29.60
N GLU A 195 -12.82 7.15 -29.24
CA GLU A 195 -12.13 8.11 -30.12
C GLU A 195 -11.54 7.48 -31.37
N ILE A 196 -11.24 6.17 -31.34
CA ILE A 196 -10.79 5.40 -32.51
C ILE A 196 -11.89 4.49 -33.08
N GLY A 197 -13.15 4.72 -32.68
CA GLY A 197 -14.31 3.98 -33.18
C GLY A 197 -14.41 2.53 -32.70
N ALA A 198 -13.82 2.19 -31.55
CA ALA A 198 -13.79 0.84 -30.99
C ALA A 198 -14.43 0.78 -29.59
N ALA A 199 -14.82 -0.41 -29.14
CA ALA A 199 -15.33 -0.64 -27.80
C ALA A 199 -14.26 -1.20 -26.86
N GLU A 200 -14.53 -1.11 -25.55
CA GLU A 200 -13.77 -1.86 -24.55
C GLU A 200 -13.88 -3.37 -24.84
N GLY A 201 -12.74 -4.06 -24.92
CA GLY A 201 -12.64 -5.46 -25.31
C GLY A 201 -12.26 -5.68 -26.77
N ASP A 202 -12.27 -4.64 -27.62
CA ASP A 202 -11.77 -4.70 -28.99
C ASP A 202 -10.26 -4.45 -29.04
N THR A 203 -9.59 -5.06 -30.02
CA THR A 203 -8.20 -4.73 -30.38
C THR A 203 -8.20 -4.07 -31.75
N VAL A 204 -7.73 -2.83 -31.83
CA VAL A 204 -7.53 -2.12 -33.09
C VAL A 204 -6.05 -2.19 -33.46
N GLY A 205 -5.74 -2.64 -34.69
CA GLY A 205 -4.37 -2.82 -35.15
C GLY A 205 -3.70 -4.10 -34.61
N THR A 206 -2.39 -4.20 -34.79
CA THR A 206 -1.60 -5.41 -34.47
C THR A 206 -0.42 -5.02 -33.57
N PRO A 207 -0.32 -5.55 -32.33
CA PRO A 207 0.78 -5.23 -31.43
C PRO A 207 2.13 -5.55 -32.07
N GLY A 208 2.99 -4.55 -32.19
CA GLY A 208 4.31 -4.66 -32.84
C GLY A 208 4.37 -4.19 -34.30
N ASP A 209 3.23 -4.01 -34.97
CA ASP A 209 3.13 -3.57 -36.37
C ASP A 209 2.62 -2.12 -36.47
N GLY A 210 3.36 -1.19 -35.87
CA GLY A 210 3.04 0.24 -35.89
C GLY A 210 1.95 0.59 -34.88
N PHE A 211 0.68 0.54 -35.27
CA PHE A 211 -0.45 0.91 -34.40
C PHE A 211 -1.15 -0.32 -33.81
N ALA A 212 -1.34 -0.31 -32.49
CA ALA A 212 -2.13 -1.26 -31.75
C ALA A 212 -2.75 -0.59 -30.51
N ARG A 213 -4.06 -0.75 -30.32
CA ARG A 213 -4.74 -0.29 -29.12
C ARG A 213 -5.80 -1.24 -28.62
N ARG A 214 -5.84 -1.43 -27.31
CA ARG A 214 -6.84 -2.22 -26.62
C ARG A 214 -7.10 -1.66 -25.24
N ALA A 215 -8.36 -1.66 -24.82
CA ALA A 215 -8.74 -1.52 -23.43
C ALA A 215 -9.50 -2.77 -22.97
N ALA A 216 -9.20 -3.27 -21.78
CA ALA A 216 -9.86 -4.44 -21.23
C ALA A 216 -10.19 -4.29 -19.74
N ALA A 217 -11.36 -4.79 -19.38
CA ALA A 217 -11.82 -4.89 -18.00
C ALA A 217 -11.32 -6.19 -17.37
N VAL A 218 -10.48 -6.06 -16.35
CA VAL A 218 -9.99 -7.17 -15.55
C VAL A 218 -11.10 -7.61 -14.58
N PRO A 219 -11.63 -8.84 -14.71
CA PRO A 219 -12.78 -9.30 -13.94
C PRO A 219 -12.48 -9.38 -12.43
N TYR A 220 -13.49 -9.09 -11.61
CA TYR A 220 -13.47 -9.19 -10.14
C TYR A 220 -12.36 -8.37 -9.45
N ALA A 221 -11.87 -7.32 -10.10
CA ALA A 221 -10.78 -6.50 -9.60
C ALA A 221 -11.25 -5.08 -9.27
N GLU A 222 -10.84 -4.60 -8.10
CA GLU A 222 -10.75 -3.18 -7.76
C GLU A 222 -9.33 -2.65 -8.01
N HIS A 223 -9.10 -1.39 -7.64
CA HIS A 223 -7.91 -0.58 -7.93
C HIS A 223 -6.57 -1.19 -7.50
N VAL A 224 -6.52 -1.91 -6.38
CA VAL A 224 -5.30 -2.60 -5.91
C VAL A 224 -5.28 -4.05 -6.40
N GLY A 225 -6.40 -4.75 -6.32
CA GLY A 225 -6.55 -6.15 -6.70
C GLY A 225 -6.20 -6.44 -8.17
N VAL A 226 -6.35 -5.45 -9.07
CA VAL A 226 -5.97 -5.55 -10.49
C VAL A 226 -4.49 -5.93 -10.67
N LEU A 227 -3.61 -5.53 -9.76
CA LEU A 227 -2.18 -5.85 -9.80
C LEU A 227 -1.88 -7.34 -9.59
N TYR A 228 -2.81 -8.07 -8.98
CA TYR A 228 -2.66 -9.48 -8.64
C TYR A 228 -3.55 -10.39 -9.50
N ALA A 229 -4.33 -9.81 -10.42
CA ALA A 229 -5.30 -10.53 -11.22
C ALA A 229 -4.61 -11.33 -12.34
N PRO A 230 -4.74 -12.68 -12.36
CA PRO A 230 -4.10 -13.52 -13.37
C PRO A 230 -4.45 -13.15 -14.80
N SER A 231 -5.71 -12.80 -15.07
CA SER A 231 -6.18 -12.43 -16.41
C SER A 231 -5.49 -11.17 -16.94
N GLY A 232 -5.39 -10.12 -16.12
CA GLY A 232 -4.71 -8.88 -16.52
C GLY A 232 -3.21 -9.09 -16.77
N ILE A 233 -2.53 -9.85 -15.90
CA ILE A 233 -1.11 -10.18 -16.09
C ILE A 233 -0.90 -11.01 -17.37
N ALA A 234 -1.75 -12.00 -17.63
CA ALA A 234 -1.68 -12.83 -18.84
C ALA A 234 -1.86 -11.98 -20.11
N GLU A 235 -2.82 -11.05 -20.08
CA GLU A 235 -3.09 -10.13 -21.19
C GLU A 235 -1.92 -9.18 -21.45
N GLY A 236 -1.31 -8.64 -20.39
CA GLY A 236 -0.09 -7.84 -20.49
C GLY A 236 1.11 -8.62 -21.03
N ILE A 237 1.32 -9.86 -20.59
CA ILE A 237 2.38 -10.73 -21.15
C ILE A 237 2.14 -10.96 -22.65
N ALA A 238 0.90 -11.30 -23.04
CA ALA A 238 0.57 -11.57 -24.44
C ALA A 238 0.80 -10.33 -25.31
N TRP A 239 0.38 -9.15 -24.84
CA TRP A 239 0.56 -7.88 -25.54
C TRP A 239 2.03 -7.54 -25.74
N LEU A 240 2.85 -7.64 -24.69
CA LEU A 240 4.27 -7.36 -24.75
C LEU A 240 5.03 -8.38 -25.59
N SER A 241 4.65 -9.66 -25.52
CA SER A 241 5.25 -10.73 -26.33
C SER A 241 5.04 -10.49 -27.82
N ALA A 242 3.81 -10.14 -28.22
CA ALA A 242 3.50 -9.76 -29.59
C ALA A 242 4.24 -8.48 -30.01
N SER A 243 4.18 -7.44 -29.18
CA SER A 243 4.80 -6.13 -29.49
C SER A 243 6.31 -6.17 -29.66
N LEU A 244 6.98 -7.00 -28.87
CA LEU A 244 8.43 -7.04 -28.81
C LEU A 244 9.03 -8.21 -29.62
N GLY A 245 8.18 -9.13 -30.11
CA GLY A 245 8.63 -10.31 -30.85
C GLY A 245 9.30 -11.37 -29.98
N VAL A 246 8.98 -11.40 -28.67
CA VAL A 246 9.50 -12.39 -27.72
C VAL A 246 8.42 -13.45 -27.51
N PRO A 247 8.63 -14.71 -27.93
CA PRO A 247 7.64 -15.77 -27.68
C PRO A 247 7.40 -15.94 -26.18
N ALA A 248 6.16 -15.74 -25.74
CA ALA A 248 5.80 -15.87 -24.33
C ALA A 248 6.10 -17.29 -23.83
N GLN A 249 6.97 -17.41 -22.84
CA GLN A 249 7.12 -18.66 -22.08
C GLN A 249 6.07 -18.73 -20.97
N SER A 250 5.91 -19.90 -20.32
CA SER A 250 4.98 -20.02 -19.19
C SER A 250 5.42 -19.12 -18.03
N GLY A 251 4.65 -18.04 -17.82
CA GLY A 251 5.11 -16.89 -17.05
C GLY A 251 4.12 -16.36 -16.02
N LEU A 252 2.96 -16.98 -15.78
CA LEU A 252 2.00 -16.40 -14.84
C LEU A 252 2.35 -16.70 -13.38
N VAL A 253 2.44 -15.66 -12.55
CA VAL A 253 2.67 -15.78 -11.10
C VAL A 253 1.48 -15.21 -10.32
N ALA A 254 0.82 -16.07 -9.55
CA ALA A 254 -0.28 -15.67 -8.67
C ALA A 254 0.23 -15.50 -7.23
N LEU A 255 0.54 -14.26 -6.81
CA LEU A 255 1.01 -13.98 -5.45
C LEU A 255 -0.11 -13.80 -4.42
N GLY A 256 -1.27 -13.26 -4.83
CA GLY A 256 -2.35 -12.83 -3.93
C GLY A 256 -2.79 -13.88 -2.91
N PRO A 257 -3.18 -15.11 -3.33
CA PRO A 257 -3.59 -16.17 -2.41
C PRO A 257 -2.52 -16.54 -1.38
N TRP A 258 -1.25 -16.55 -1.80
CA TRP A 258 -0.13 -16.88 -0.91
C TRP A 258 0.16 -15.77 0.10
N ILE A 259 0.05 -14.49 -0.31
CA ILE A 259 0.10 -13.35 0.61
C ILE A 259 -0.98 -13.49 1.68
N LEU A 260 -2.23 -13.71 1.27
CA LEU A 260 -3.36 -13.83 2.20
C LEU A 260 -3.17 -15.02 3.16
N LEU A 261 -2.71 -16.17 2.66
CA LEU A 261 -2.45 -17.36 3.48
C LEU A 261 -1.34 -17.11 4.50
N THR A 262 -0.23 -16.50 4.10
CA THR A 262 0.88 -16.16 5.00
C THR A 262 0.42 -15.17 6.08
N LEU A 263 -0.22 -14.06 5.69
CA LEU A 263 -0.69 -13.05 6.64
C LEU A 263 -1.76 -13.61 7.59
N PHE A 264 -2.65 -14.47 7.10
CA PHE A 264 -3.60 -15.20 7.94
C PHE A 264 -2.88 -16.05 8.99
N GLY A 265 -1.87 -16.83 8.59
CA GLY A 265 -1.08 -17.64 9.50
C GLY A 265 -0.36 -16.81 10.55
N VAL A 266 0.25 -15.68 10.16
CA VAL A 266 0.94 -14.75 11.07
C VAL A 266 -0.03 -14.16 12.11
N VAL A 267 -1.21 -13.71 11.69
CA VAL A 267 -2.22 -13.18 12.60
C VAL A 267 -2.76 -14.27 13.52
N LEU A 268 -3.04 -15.46 12.97
CA LEU A 268 -3.56 -16.60 13.74
C LEU A 268 -2.55 -17.09 14.79
N LEU A 269 -1.24 -17.06 14.51
CA LEU A 269 -0.20 -17.51 15.43
C LEU A 269 -0.20 -16.73 16.75
N VAL A 270 -0.67 -15.48 16.74
CA VAL A 270 -0.80 -14.66 17.96
C VAL A 270 -1.86 -15.22 18.91
N LEU A 271 -2.88 -15.94 18.42
CA LEU A 271 -3.92 -16.53 19.26
C LEU A 271 -3.36 -17.57 20.28
N PRO A 272 -2.66 -18.64 19.86
CA PRO A 272 -2.05 -19.57 20.81
C PRO A 272 -0.91 -18.92 21.60
N ALA A 273 -0.12 -18.02 20.99
CA ALA A 273 0.94 -17.30 21.71
C ALA A 273 0.37 -16.46 22.87
N ALA A 274 -0.77 -15.81 22.67
CA ALA A 274 -1.45 -15.06 23.72
C ALA A 274 -1.81 -15.96 24.91
N HIS A 275 -2.06 -17.26 24.74
CA HIS A 275 -2.38 -18.13 25.86
C HIS A 275 -1.24 -18.28 26.90
N LEU A 276 0.01 -18.04 26.48
CA LEU A 276 1.21 -18.04 27.33
C LEU A 276 1.28 -16.84 28.27
N LEU A 277 0.57 -15.75 27.98
CA LEU A 277 0.55 -14.53 28.78
C LEU A 277 -0.30 -14.72 30.05
N PRO A 278 -0.13 -13.94 31.13
CA PRO A 278 -0.96 -14.04 32.34
C PRO A 278 -2.43 -13.63 32.10
N ARG A 279 -3.37 -14.18 32.88
CA ARG A 279 -4.78 -13.73 32.88
C ARG A 279 -4.82 -12.50 33.74
N GLY A 280 -5.14 -11.35 33.16
CA GLY A 280 -5.31 -10.13 33.94
C GLY A 280 -6.77 -9.80 34.19
N GLU A 281 -6.96 -8.89 35.15
CA GLU A 281 -8.24 -8.41 35.64
C GLU A 281 -9.09 -7.76 34.54
N ALA A 282 -10.37 -7.55 34.85
CA ALA A 282 -11.24 -6.77 33.98
C ALA A 282 -10.76 -5.30 33.93
N PRO A 283 -10.63 -4.70 32.74
CA PRO A 283 -10.38 -3.28 32.63
C PRO A 283 -11.58 -2.47 33.11
N TRP A 284 -11.38 -1.17 33.32
CA TRP A 284 -12.44 -0.24 33.69
C TRP A 284 -13.58 -0.27 32.67
N HIS A 285 -14.81 -0.33 33.19
CA HIS A 285 -16.03 -0.36 32.38
C HIS A 285 -16.74 0.99 32.45
N PRO A 286 -16.75 1.80 31.37
CA PRO A 286 -17.42 3.09 31.38
C PRO A 286 -18.96 2.90 31.46
N PRO A 287 -19.65 3.66 32.32
CA PRO A 287 -21.11 3.81 32.25
C PRO A 287 -21.56 4.22 30.84
N ARG A 288 -22.80 3.87 30.45
CA ARG A 288 -23.28 4.11 29.08
C ARG A 288 -23.15 5.56 28.62
N GLY A 289 -23.55 6.54 29.44
CA GLY A 289 -23.43 7.95 29.10
C GLY A 289 -21.98 8.41 28.93
N VAL A 290 -21.09 7.96 29.82
CA VAL A 290 -19.65 8.24 29.76
C VAL A 290 -19.05 7.64 28.48
N PHE A 291 -19.40 6.40 28.13
CA PHE A 291 -18.93 5.77 26.89
C PHE A 291 -19.31 6.61 25.66
N TRP A 292 -20.57 7.05 25.56
CA TRP A 292 -21.01 7.87 24.43
C TRP A 292 -20.30 9.22 24.39
N ALA A 293 -20.12 9.88 25.54
CA ALA A 293 -19.38 11.13 25.62
C ALA A 293 -17.92 10.97 25.16
N LEU A 294 -17.24 9.91 25.61
CA LEU A 294 -15.86 9.62 25.23
C LEU A 294 -15.70 9.13 23.79
N ALA A 295 -16.71 8.46 23.21
CA ALA A 295 -16.65 8.00 21.82
C ALA A 295 -16.98 9.13 20.82
N LEU A 296 -18.02 9.92 21.09
CA LEU A 296 -18.54 10.91 20.14
C LEU A 296 -17.97 12.32 20.35
N GLY A 297 -17.71 12.72 21.61
CA GLY A 297 -17.17 14.04 21.92
C GLY A 297 -15.84 14.31 21.20
N PRO A 298 -14.80 13.48 21.41
CA PRO A 298 -13.53 13.60 20.70
C PRO A 298 -13.66 13.49 19.18
N ALA A 299 -14.60 12.68 18.68
CA ALA A 299 -14.82 12.53 17.24
C ALA A 299 -15.27 13.82 16.55
N VAL A 300 -16.01 14.68 17.26
CA VAL A 300 -16.43 15.99 16.76
C VAL A 300 -15.42 17.08 17.15
N ALA A 301 -14.95 17.09 18.39
CA ALA A 301 -14.07 18.13 18.90
C ALA A 301 -12.70 18.15 18.21
N THR A 302 -12.10 16.99 17.94
CA THR A 302 -10.78 16.91 17.32
C THR A 302 -10.70 17.64 15.98
N PRO A 303 -11.52 17.31 14.96
CA PRO A 303 -11.45 17.99 13.67
C PRO A 303 -11.84 19.47 13.75
N LEU A 304 -12.78 19.86 14.62
CA LEU A 304 -13.18 21.26 14.82
C LEU A 304 -12.09 22.11 15.49
N ILE A 305 -11.32 21.53 16.42
CA ILE A 305 -10.19 22.21 17.04
C ILE A 305 -9.06 22.34 16.03
N LEU A 306 -8.73 21.26 15.31
CA LEU A 306 -7.64 21.28 14.34
C LEU A 306 -7.93 22.15 13.12
N SER A 307 -9.19 22.37 12.74
CA SER A 307 -9.54 23.33 11.68
C SER A 307 -9.18 24.78 12.03
N LEU A 308 -8.83 25.08 13.29
CA LEU A 308 -8.38 26.40 13.71
C LEU A 308 -6.87 26.62 13.51
N PHE A 309 -6.12 25.59 13.13
CA PHE A 309 -4.66 25.63 13.00
C PHE A 309 -4.20 25.26 11.60
N ASP A 310 -3.08 25.83 11.18
CA ASP A 310 -2.35 25.36 10.01
C ASP A 310 -1.35 24.28 10.43
N THR A 311 -1.50 23.06 9.90
CA THR A 311 -0.76 21.90 10.37
C THR A 311 0.53 21.63 9.61
N ARG A 312 0.91 22.43 8.60
CA ARG A 312 1.98 22.08 7.64
C ARG A 312 3.41 22.15 8.22
N PHE A 313 3.90 21.06 8.80
CA PHE A 313 5.28 20.97 9.31
C PHE A 313 6.05 19.69 8.95
N LEU A 314 5.43 18.71 8.27
CA LEU A 314 6.10 17.48 7.81
C LEU A 314 6.13 17.40 6.28
N PRO A 315 7.23 16.89 5.68
CA PRO A 315 7.35 16.68 4.24
C PRO A 315 6.70 15.35 3.82
N VAL A 316 5.52 15.03 4.34
CA VAL A 316 4.75 13.83 4.01
C VAL A 316 3.29 14.22 3.94
N LEU A 317 2.64 13.89 2.83
CA LEU A 317 1.24 14.24 2.60
C LEU A 317 0.39 13.74 3.77
N VAL A 318 -0.32 14.67 4.43
CA VAL A 318 -1.31 14.41 5.50
C VAL A 318 -0.71 13.89 6.82
N ALA A 319 0.58 13.58 6.89
CA ALA A 319 1.21 13.02 8.09
C ALA A 319 1.17 13.96 9.29
N ASP A 320 1.31 15.26 9.04
CA ASP A 320 1.22 16.34 10.01
C ASP A 320 -0.17 16.39 10.66
N TYR A 321 -1.20 16.43 9.83
CA TYR A 321 -2.59 16.44 10.29
C TYR A 321 -2.92 15.16 11.03
N LEU A 322 -2.50 14.00 10.52
CA LEU A 322 -2.76 12.71 11.14
C LEU A 322 -2.05 12.58 12.50
N ALA A 323 -0.81 13.05 12.64
CA ALA A 323 -0.09 13.07 13.90
C ALA A 323 -0.86 13.88 14.97
N LEU A 324 -1.29 15.09 14.62
CA LEU A 324 -2.05 15.97 15.52
C LEU A 324 -3.45 15.42 15.81
N HIS A 325 -4.14 14.87 14.81
CA HIS A 325 -5.47 14.29 14.96
C HIS A 325 -5.44 13.09 15.90
N LEU A 326 -4.50 12.16 15.71
CA LEU A 326 -4.31 11.02 16.61
C LEU A 326 -3.96 11.47 18.03
N ALA A 327 -3.06 12.44 18.18
CA ALA A 327 -2.66 12.96 19.48
C ALA A 327 -3.82 13.64 20.23
N LEU A 328 -4.52 14.57 19.57
CA LEU A 328 -5.63 15.29 20.19
C LEU A 328 -6.82 14.37 20.46
N TYR A 329 -7.20 13.51 19.51
CA TYR A 329 -8.28 12.55 19.71
C TYR A 329 -7.97 11.64 20.91
N GLY A 330 -6.77 11.05 20.94
CA GLY A 330 -6.34 10.20 22.04
C GLY A 330 -6.30 10.95 23.38
N ALA A 331 -5.77 12.18 23.40
CA ALA A 331 -5.69 13.00 24.60
C ALA A 331 -7.08 13.37 25.15
N LEU A 332 -8.04 13.71 24.29
CA LEU A 332 -9.42 14.02 24.71
C LEU A 332 -10.12 12.80 25.32
N VAL A 333 -9.98 11.62 24.71
CA VAL A 333 -10.53 10.38 25.28
C VAL A 333 -9.89 10.05 26.63
N LEU A 334 -8.55 10.09 26.71
CA LEU A 334 -7.82 9.73 27.92
C LEU A 334 -7.99 10.76 29.04
N GLY A 335 -8.05 12.06 28.71
CA GLY A 335 -8.33 13.14 29.64
C GLY A 335 -9.76 13.06 30.18
N GLY A 336 -10.75 12.80 29.32
CA GLY A 336 -12.12 12.56 29.74
C GLY A 336 -12.26 11.32 30.62
N ALA A 337 -11.56 10.22 30.28
CA ALA A 337 -11.51 9.03 31.12
C ALA A 337 -10.84 9.31 32.48
N ALA A 338 -9.77 10.11 32.51
CA ALA A 338 -9.11 10.52 33.75
C ALA A 338 -10.02 11.32 34.67
N TRP A 339 -10.79 12.26 34.10
CA TRP A 339 -11.76 13.07 34.84
C TRP A 339 -12.76 12.22 35.63
N VAL A 340 -13.17 11.08 35.07
CA VAL A 340 -14.13 10.16 35.71
C VAL A 340 -13.46 8.99 36.44
N GLY A 341 -12.14 9.06 36.68
CA GLY A 341 -11.39 8.03 37.40
C GLY A 341 -11.15 6.73 36.62
N GLY A 342 -11.28 6.75 35.30
CA GLY A 342 -11.20 5.60 34.40
C GLY A 342 -9.84 5.36 33.75
N LEU A 343 -8.74 5.96 34.24
CA LEU A 343 -7.42 5.78 33.63
C LEU A 343 -6.97 4.31 33.65
N PRO A 344 -6.30 3.85 32.58
CA PRO A 344 -5.83 2.48 32.52
C PRO A 344 -4.67 2.26 33.48
N ARG A 345 -4.61 1.05 34.06
CA ARG A 345 -3.46 0.63 34.87
C ARG A 345 -2.19 0.57 34.01
N ARG A 346 -1.06 0.98 34.60
CA ARG A 346 0.27 0.94 33.96
C ARG A 346 0.89 -0.46 34.03
N ALA A 347 0.20 -1.45 33.46
CA ALA A 347 0.60 -2.86 33.53
C ALA A 347 0.70 -3.50 32.14
N GLY A 348 1.60 -4.46 31.97
CA GLY A 348 1.70 -5.26 30.74
C GLY A 348 2.34 -4.55 29.53
N TRP A 349 3.02 -3.42 29.74
CA TRP A 349 3.71 -2.68 28.66
C TRP A 349 4.70 -3.56 27.88
N ALA A 350 5.40 -4.48 28.55
CA ALA A 350 6.32 -5.42 27.91
C ALA A 350 5.62 -6.31 26.87
N TRP A 351 4.36 -6.70 27.11
CA TRP A 351 3.56 -7.45 26.14
C TRP A 351 3.11 -6.59 24.97
N GLY A 352 2.89 -5.29 25.20
CA GLY A 352 2.66 -4.32 24.14
C GLY A 352 3.89 -4.15 23.25
N LEU A 353 5.08 -4.05 23.83
CA LEU A 353 6.34 -4.01 23.06
C LEU A 353 6.57 -5.31 22.28
N ALA A 354 6.28 -6.47 22.87
CA ALA A 354 6.36 -7.75 22.16
C ALA A 354 5.39 -7.83 20.99
N LEU A 355 4.16 -7.33 21.15
CA LEU A 355 3.19 -7.22 20.05
C LEU A 355 3.67 -6.27 18.96
N ALA A 356 4.25 -5.13 19.33
CA ALA A 356 4.81 -4.18 18.38
C ALA A 356 5.99 -4.80 17.60
N ALA A 357 6.90 -5.47 18.29
CA ALA A 357 8.03 -6.16 17.68
C ALA A 357 7.55 -7.25 16.72
N TYR A 358 6.56 -8.06 17.10
CA TYR A 358 5.97 -9.08 16.22
C TYR A 358 5.29 -8.43 15.00
N GLY A 359 4.51 -7.37 15.20
CA GLY A 359 3.84 -6.64 14.14
C GLY A 359 4.80 -6.00 13.14
N ILE A 360 5.90 -5.41 13.61
CA ILE A 360 6.88 -4.74 12.74
C ILE A 360 7.81 -5.76 12.08
N LEU A 361 8.39 -6.69 12.85
CA LEU A 361 9.44 -7.58 12.33
C LEU A 361 8.88 -8.76 11.54
N VAL A 362 7.81 -9.40 12.04
CA VAL A 362 7.26 -10.60 11.39
C VAL A 362 6.24 -10.21 10.34
N PHE A 363 5.15 -9.54 10.74
CA PHE A 363 4.12 -9.12 9.80
C PHE A 363 4.68 -8.08 8.82
N GLY A 364 5.34 -7.03 9.33
CA GLY A 364 5.96 -6.00 8.52
C GLY A 364 7.07 -6.51 7.61
N GLY A 365 7.88 -7.50 8.05
CA GLY A 365 8.88 -8.13 7.18
C GLY A 365 8.28 -8.89 5.99
N ILE A 366 7.13 -9.54 6.18
CA ILE A 366 6.40 -10.20 5.09
C ILE A 366 5.81 -9.16 4.13
N MET A 367 5.24 -8.07 4.67
CA MET A 367 4.76 -6.94 3.85
C MET A 367 5.90 -6.35 3.01
N ASP A 368 7.03 -6.03 3.65
CA ASP A 368 8.20 -5.42 3.01
C ASP A 368 8.78 -6.26 1.86
N ARG A 369 8.73 -7.59 1.99
CA ARG A 369 9.28 -8.50 0.98
C ARG A 369 8.32 -8.81 -0.16
N HIS A 370 7.01 -8.82 0.10
CA HIS A 370 6.03 -9.43 -0.81
C HIS A 370 4.86 -8.54 -1.23
N VAL A 371 4.63 -7.40 -0.57
CA VAL A 371 3.43 -6.59 -0.78
C VAL A 371 3.78 -5.13 -1.03
N GLY A 372 4.61 -4.52 -0.19
CA GLY A 372 4.96 -3.12 -0.29
C GLY A 372 6.01 -2.75 0.74
N SER A 373 6.87 -1.78 0.42
CA SER A 373 7.92 -1.30 1.33
C SER A 373 7.36 -1.02 2.73
N PHE A 374 8.00 -1.62 3.74
CA PHE A 374 7.60 -1.45 5.15
C PHE A 374 8.80 -1.15 6.06
N VAL A 375 9.99 -1.07 5.48
CA VAL A 375 11.24 -0.68 6.15
C VAL A 375 11.56 0.77 5.81
N PRO A 376 11.69 1.68 6.80
CA PRO A 376 12.02 3.07 6.55
C PRO A 376 13.47 3.23 6.08
N HIS A 377 13.72 4.20 5.22
CA HIS A 377 15.04 4.79 5.04
C HIS A 377 15.26 5.91 6.09
N PRO A 378 16.51 6.36 6.33
CA PRO A 378 16.82 7.31 7.41
C PRO A 378 16.01 8.62 7.38
N GLY A 379 15.66 9.12 6.19
CA GLY A 379 14.86 10.33 6.02
C GLY A 379 13.44 10.26 6.61
N ARG A 380 12.91 9.06 6.89
CA ARG A 380 11.57 8.90 7.51
C ARG A 380 11.58 8.98 9.03
N VAL A 381 12.74 8.95 9.68
CA VAL A 381 12.82 8.97 11.15
C VAL A 381 12.12 10.19 11.76
N PRO A 382 12.29 11.43 11.27
CA PRO A 382 11.57 12.59 11.83
C PRO A 382 10.05 12.46 11.71
N VAL A 383 9.54 11.98 10.58
CA VAL A 383 8.10 11.76 10.33
C VAL A 383 7.56 10.73 11.32
N MET A 384 8.28 9.62 11.48
CA MET A 384 7.90 8.56 12.43
C MET A 384 7.88 9.08 13.87
N LEU A 385 8.90 9.86 14.28
CA LEU A 385 8.95 10.45 15.61
C LEU A 385 7.82 11.44 15.87
N ALA A 386 7.33 12.14 14.85
CA ALA A 386 6.19 13.05 14.96
C ALA A 386 4.85 12.29 15.09
N ILE A 387 4.63 11.24 14.31
CA ILE A 387 3.36 10.48 14.31
C ILE A 387 3.24 9.55 15.54
N LEU A 388 4.36 8.94 15.96
CA LEU A 388 4.37 7.87 16.95
C LEU A 388 3.69 8.23 18.29
N PRO A 389 3.94 9.40 18.92
CA PRO A 389 3.26 9.78 20.16
C PRO A 389 1.75 9.86 19.99
N GLY A 390 1.28 10.45 18.88
CA GLY A 390 -0.14 10.57 18.57
C GLY A 390 -0.79 9.20 18.36
N ALA A 391 -0.15 8.33 17.57
CA ALA A 391 -0.62 6.98 17.33
C ALA A 391 -0.71 6.14 18.62
N ILE A 392 0.27 6.27 19.53
CA ILE A 392 0.23 5.62 20.85
C ILE A 392 -0.95 6.13 21.68
N LEU A 393 -1.15 7.45 21.78
CA LEU A 393 -2.28 8.01 22.52
C LEU A 393 -3.62 7.54 21.95
N ALA A 394 -3.79 7.60 20.63
CA ALA A 394 -5.00 7.17 19.95
C ALA A 394 -5.29 5.67 20.17
N MET A 395 -4.28 4.81 20.12
CA MET A 395 -4.49 3.36 20.30
C MET A 395 -4.66 2.96 21.76
N ILE A 396 -4.10 3.70 22.73
CA ILE A 396 -4.46 3.52 24.14
C ILE A 396 -5.92 3.95 24.38
N ALA A 397 -6.36 5.04 23.75
CA ALA A 397 -7.77 5.46 23.76
C ALA A 397 -8.71 4.41 23.12
N ASP A 398 -8.36 3.86 21.94
CA ASP A 398 -9.09 2.73 21.33
C ASP A 398 -9.17 1.55 22.29
N ALA A 399 -8.02 1.10 22.81
CA ALA A 399 -7.97 -0.04 23.73
C ALA A 399 -8.77 0.19 25.02
N LEU A 400 -8.87 1.44 25.51
CA LEU A 400 -9.67 1.82 26.67
C LEU A 400 -11.17 1.71 26.36
N LEU A 401 -11.63 2.30 25.26
CA LEU A 401 -13.05 2.24 24.84
C LEU A 401 -13.49 0.82 24.47
N LEU A 402 -12.57 0.00 23.97
CA LEU A 402 -12.80 -1.42 23.67
C LEU A 402 -12.68 -2.32 24.90
N GLU A 403 -12.31 -1.77 26.06
CA GLU A 403 -12.10 -2.50 27.31
C GLU A 403 -11.11 -3.66 27.09
N ALA A 404 -9.95 -3.39 26.49
CA ALA A 404 -8.98 -4.39 26.03
C ALA A 404 -9.64 -5.50 25.19
N THR A 405 -10.60 -5.12 24.34
CA THR A 405 -11.45 -6.01 23.52
C THR A 405 -12.42 -6.92 24.31
N ARG A 406 -12.70 -6.60 25.57
CA ARG A 406 -13.75 -7.26 26.39
C ARG A 406 -15.11 -6.56 26.31
N ALA A 407 -15.18 -5.33 25.79
CA ALA A 407 -16.44 -4.61 25.57
C ALA A 407 -17.38 -5.38 24.62
N ALA A 408 -18.68 -5.11 24.69
CA ALA A 408 -19.66 -5.64 23.73
C ALA A 408 -19.31 -5.22 22.29
N LEU A 409 -19.66 -6.05 21.29
CA LEU A 409 -19.29 -5.81 19.88
C LEU A 409 -19.72 -4.42 19.38
N TRP A 410 -20.94 -3.98 19.73
CA TRP A 410 -21.46 -2.67 19.33
C TRP A 410 -20.59 -1.51 19.84
N ARG A 411 -20.03 -1.58 21.07
CA ARG A 411 -19.13 -0.54 21.59
C ARG A 411 -17.87 -0.42 20.74
N ARG A 412 -17.35 -1.55 20.26
CA ARG A 412 -16.14 -1.59 19.42
C ARG A 412 -16.40 -0.99 18.06
N ILE A 413 -17.55 -1.32 17.46
CA ILE A 413 -18.00 -0.76 16.18
C ILE A 413 -18.21 0.74 16.33
N VAL A 414 -18.87 1.19 17.40
CA VAL A 414 -19.11 2.62 17.66
C VAL A 414 -17.80 3.37 17.89
N ALA A 415 -16.89 2.89 18.73
CA ALA A 415 -15.65 3.60 19.02
C ALA A 415 -14.78 3.78 17.78
N ARG A 416 -14.57 2.71 17.00
CA ARG A 416 -13.79 2.78 15.76
C ARG A 416 -14.53 3.54 14.65
N GLY A 417 -15.85 3.36 14.56
CA GLY A 417 -16.69 4.12 13.64
C GLY A 417 -16.63 5.62 13.93
N ALA A 418 -16.66 6.03 15.20
CA ALA A 418 -16.54 7.42 15.60
C ALA A 418 -15.16 8.00 15.25
N PHE A 419 -14.08 7.24 15.44
CA PHE A 419 -12.74 7.64 14.98
C PHE A 419 -12.69 7.84 13.45
N LEU A 420 -13.22 6.90 12.66
CA LEU A 420 -13.25 7.02 11.20
C LEU A 420 -14.13 8.19 10.73
N VAL A 421 -15.28 8.39 11.38
CA VAL A 421 -16.15 9.56 11.14
C VAL A 421 -15.43 10.86 11.50
N SER A 422 -14.59 10.87 12.53
CA SER A 422 -13.77 12.04 12.89
C SER A 422 -12.82 12.45 11.76
N LEU A 423 -12.17 11.48 11.12
CA LEU A 423 -11.37 11.71 9.90
C LEU A 423 -12.26 12.18 8.73
N GLY A 424 -13.45 11.61 8.56
CA GLY A 424 -14.40 12.07 7.54
C GLY A 424 -14.86 13.53 7.73
N ILE A 425 -15.13 13.94 8.97
CA ILE A 425 -15.45 15.33 9.32
C ILE A 425 -14.27 16.24 9.01
N ALA A 426 -13.03 15.81 9.31
CA ALA A 426 -11.83 16.57 8.96
C ALA A 426 -11.75 16.85 7.46
N VAL A 427 -11.95 15.82 6.63
CA VAL A 427 -11.96 15.95 5.17
C VAL A 427 -13.09 16.87 4.71
N ALA A 428 -14.27 16.81 5.33
CA ALA A 428 -15.38 17.68 4.97
C ALA A 428 -15.12 19.17 5.31
N LEU A 429 -14.37 19.44 6.37
CA LEU A 429 -14.00 20.80 6.78
C LEU A 429 -12.91 21.41 5.88
N ASP A 430 -12.05 20.57 5.29
CA ASP A 430 -10.93 21.01 4.48
C ASP A 430 -10.61 19.98 3.39
N PHE A 431 -11.49 19.93 2.39
CA PHE A 431 -11.43 18.92 1.36
C PHE A 431 -10.17 19.04 0.50
N GLU A 432 -9.81 20.26 0.10
CA GLU A 432 -8.67 20.51 -0.80
C GLU A 432 -7.36 19.98 -0.21
N ARG A 433 -7.11 20.21 1.09
CA ARG A 433 -5.88 19.77 1.75
C ARG A 433 -5.93 18.30 2.16
N LEU A 434 -7.09 17.83 2.65
CA LEU A 434 -7.19 16.55 3.34
C LEU A 434 -7.83 15.44 2.52
N PHE A 435 -8.16 15.64 1.24
CA PHE A 435 -8.78 14.58 0.42
C PHE A 435 -7.98 13.27 0.44
N PHE A 436 -6.65 13.35 0.50
CA PHE A 436 -5.77 12.18 0.58
C PHE A 436 -6.04 11.30 1.83
N LEU A 437 -6.63 11.84 2.93
CA LEU A 437 -7.09 11.03 4.07
C LEU A 437 -8.11 9.97 3.66
N ILE A 438 -8.92 10.21 2.62
CA ILE A 438 -9.91 9.23 2.13
C ILE A 438 -9.21 7.94 1.69
N ILE A 439 -8.06 8.07 1.03
CA ILE A 439 -7.25 6.93 0.56
C ILE A 439 -6.70 6.11 1.75
N ILE A 440 -6.54 6.74 2.92
CA ILE A 440 -6.04 6.09 4.13
C ILE A 440 -7.12 5.26 4.83
N LEU A 441 -8.41 5.57 4.65
CA LEU A 441 -9.49 4.87 5.36
C LEU A 441 -9.48 3.34 5.12
N PRO A 442 -9.36 2.83 3.87
CA PRO A 442 -9.18 1.38 3.64
C PRO A 442 -7.95 0.81 4.35
N VAL A 443 -6.84 1.54 4.40
CA VAL A 443 -5.60 1.11 5.08
C VAL A 443 -5.83 0.99 6.59
N ILE A 444 -6.56 1.91 7.21
CA ILE A 444 -6.93 1.84 8.64
C ILE A 444 -7.85 0.64 8.90
N LEU A 445 -8.79 0.34 8.00
CA LEU A 445 -9.65 -0.83 8.11
C LEU A 445 -8.84 -2.13 8.03
N LEU A 446 -7.91 -2.23 7.09
CA LEU A 446 -6.98 -3.37 6.97
C LEU A 446 -6.07 -3.47 8.20
N PHE A 447 -5.61 -2.34 8.74
CA PHE A 447 -4.87 -2.28 10.00
C PHE A 447 -5.68 -2.90 11.16
N TYR A 448 -6.96 -2.53 11.31
CA TYR A 448 -7.81 -3.11 12.33
C TYR A 448 -8.11 -4.60 12.10
N LEU A 449 -8.21 -5.04 10.85
CA LEU A 449 -8.44 -6.44 10.50
C LEU A 449 -7.22 -7.31 10.81
N GLY A 450 -6.01 -6.85 10.48
CA GLY A 450 -4.75 -7.56 10.75
C GLY A 450 -4.24 -7.33 12.17
N TYR A 451 -3.64 -6.16 12.40
CA TYR A 451 -3.04 -5.80 13.68
C TYR A 451 -4.05 -5.70 14.81
N GLY A 452 -5.21 -5.09 14.57
CA GLY A 452 -6.29 -5.02 15.56
C GLY A 452 -6.79 -6.40 16.01
N MET A 453 -6.73 -7.42 15.16
CA MET A 453 -7.05 -8.82 15.53
C MET A 453 -5.97 -9.43 16.43
N MET A 454 -4.68 -9.18 16.13
CA MET A 454 -3.58 -9.59 17.00
C MET A 454 -3.68 -8.92 18.38
N GLY A 455 -3.93 -7.60 18.40
CA GLY A 455 -4.19 -6.82 19.61
C GLY A 455 -5.41 -7.33 20.38
N ARG A 456 -6.45 -7.81 19.70
CA ARG A 456 -7.63 -8.44 20.32
C ARG A 456 -7.27 -9.70 21.09
N PHE A 457 -6.43 -10.59 20.57
CA PHE A 457 -6.05 -11.82 21.27
C PHE A 457 -5.29 -11.49 22.56
N LEU A 458 -4.33 -10.57 22.47
CA LEU A 458 -3.55 -10.09 23.60
C LEU A 458 -4.42 -9.36 24.63
N GLY A 459 -5.27 -8.43 24.20
CA GLY A 459 -6.16 -7.65 25.05
C GLY A 459 -7.17 -8.52 25.79
N LYS A 460 -7.83 -9.45 25.10
CA LYS A 460 -8.78 -10.38 25.74
C LYS A 460 -8.11 -11.20 26.84
N ARG A 461 -6.90 -11.70 26.57
CA ARG A 461 -6.13 -12.54 27.51
C ARG A 461 -5.69 -11.74 28.74
N THR A 462 -5.04 -10.61 28.52
CA THR A 462 -4.36 -9.85 29.57
C THR A 462 -5.25 -8.84 30.28
N GLY A 463 -6.35 -8.40 29.65
CA GLY A 463 -7.17 -7.30 30.16
C GLY A 463 -6.43 -5.96 30.19
N SER A 464 -5.18 -5.87 29.70
CA SER A 464 -4.38 -4.67 29.77
C SER A 464 -4.66 -3.75 28.57
N VAL A 465 -5.25 -2.60 28.88
CA VAL A 465 -5.43 -1.48 27.94
C VAL A 465 -4.07 -0.97 27.46
N LEU A 466 -3.10 -0.80 28.37
CA LEU A 466 -1.78 -0.30 28.01
C LEU A 466 -1.03 -1.27 27.08
N ALA A 467 -1.11 -2.57 27.32
CA ALA A 467 -0.45 -3.57 26.47
C ALA A 467 -1.00 -3.56 25.03
N MET A 468 -2.34 -3.61 24.90
CA MET A 468 -2.99 -3.56 23.59
C MET A 468 -2.73 -2.23 22.89
N GLY A 469 -2.94 -1.11 23.59
CA GLY A 469 -2.82 0.24 23.03
C GLY A 469 -1.40 0.61 22.64
N LEU A 470 -0.40 0.32 23.49
CA LEU A 470 1.00 0.59 23.18
C LEU A 470 1.46 -0.23 21.96
N GLY A 471 1.13 -1.52 21.92
CA GLY A 471 1.51 -2.39 20.81
C GLY A 471 0.90 -1.94 19.48
N LEU A 472 -0.42 -1.69 19.46
CA LEU A 472 -1.10 -1.18 18.26
C LEU A 472 -0.63 0.23 17.88
N GLY A 473 -0.39 1.09 18.86
CA GLY A 473 0.04 2.47 18.62
C GLY A 473 1.42 2.56 17.98
N ILE A 474 2.37 1.76 18.44
CA ILE A 474 3.71 1.70 17.83
C ILE A 474 3.62 1.20 16.38
N VAL A 475 2.85 0.13 16.14
CA VAL A 475 2.69 -0.43 14.79
C VAL A 475 1.96 0.53 13.86
N LEU A 476 0.92 1.23 14.35
CA LEU A 476 0.20 2.24 13.57
C LEU A 476 1.14 3.39 13.20
N GLY A 477 1.87 3.95 14.16
CA GLY A 477 2.82 5.02 13.91
C GLY A 477 3.91 4.62 12.91
N TRP A 478 4.40 3.37 13.02
CA TRP A 478 5.33 2.81 12.04
C TRP A 478 4.71 2.71 10.65
N ALA A 479 3.56 2.05 10.51
CA ALA A 479 2.89 1.84 9.22
C ALA A 479 2.59 3.17 8.51
N LEU A 480 2.07 4.17 9.23
CA LEU A 480 1.80 5.48 8.65
C LEU A 480 3.10 6.19 8.25
N GLY A 481 4.16 6.11 9.07
CA GLY A 481 5.44 6.76 8.76
C GLY A 481 6.18 6.18 7.54
N VAL A 482 5.98 4.89 7.23
CA VAL A 482 6.68 4.22 6.12
C VAL A 482 5.89 4.18 4.81
N THR A 483 4.57 4.25 4.86
CA THR A 483 3.74 4.03 3.66
C THR A 483 3.41 5.31 2.90
N PHE A 484 3.32 6.47 3.56
CA PHE A 484 2.95 7.70 2.85
C PHE A 484 4.08 8.28 2.01
N PRO A 485 3.77 8.85 0.84
CA PRO A 485 4.76 9.52 0.02
C PRO A 485 5.35 10.73 0.75
N MET A 486 6.68 10.84 0.72
CA MET A 486 7.35 12.07 1.09
C MET A 486 7.18 13.08 -0.03
N PHE A 487 6.90 14.32 0.35
CA PHE A 487 6.67 15.43 -0.55
C PHE A 487 7.31 16.70 0.01
N ASP A 488 8.14 17.35 -0.80
CA ASP A 488 8.76 18.63 -0.49
C ASP A 488 8.56 19.59 -1.67
N PRO A 489 7.66 20.57 -1.58
CA PRO A 489 7.39 21.49 -2.68
C PRO A 489 8.52 22.50 -2.93
N SER A 490 9.55 22.54 -2.07
CA SER A 490 10.69 23.48 -2.20
C SER A 490 11.84 22.95 -3.06
N LEU A 491 11.81 21.66 -3.42
CA LEU A 491 12.74 21.00 -4.33
C LEU A 491 12.23 21.08 -5.78
#